data_AF-A0A8S1S1Y2-F1
#
_entry.id   AF-A0A8S1S1Y2-F1
#
_cell.length_a   1.000
_cell.length_b   1.000
_cell.length_c   1.000
_cell.angle_alpha   90.00
_cell.angle_beta   90.00
_cell.angle_gamma   90.00
#
_symmetry.space_group_name_H-M   'P 1'
#
loop_
_entity.id
_entity.type
_entity.pdbx_description
1 polymer ?
#
loop_
_entity_poly.entity_id
_entity_poly.type
_entity_poly.pdbx_seq_one_letter_code
_entity_poly.pdbx_strand_id
1 'polypeptide(L)'
;MGKDKAKDKQRSSSKDKKKEKKEKKDKKDKKEKHIKKEKKQKNEMIKKKPKKNQWGKYGTISNTDMYLKREEFLMWLSDVKMLNVEANTPQEEKKYFEEYVECYNTATFPSQKFYNFKAWFEKEQLKEKIQQAELEMQTFDDEKEKQKEYQEQKELIKKQKLQREYQHLHEFQNIAQDMQKQKQIQDLVRHYNSIGNHEVALRYYKQLNPIHTIDAPQMQQQPPMEYDYEYDNF
;
A
#
# COMPACT_ATOMS: atom_id res chain seq x y z
N MET A 1 53.85 -6.34 21.11
CA MET A 1 52.66 -6.54 21.98
C MET A 1 51.67 -5.41 21.69
N GLY A 2 50.48 -5.68 21.15
CA GLY A 2 49.57 -4.57 20.78
C GLY A 2 48.19 -4.93 20.20
N LYS A 3 47.81 -6.20 20.09
CA LYS A 3 46.52 -6.60 19.50
C LYS A 3 45.41 -6.92 20.53
N ASP A 4 45.74 -7.10 21.80
CA ASP A 4 44.77 -7.60 22.79
C ASP A 4 43.92 -6.50 23.47
N LYS A 5 44.45 -5.28 23.62
CA LYS A 5 43.70 -4.18 24.28
C LYS A 5 42.54 -3.59 23.47
N ALA A 6 42.53 -3.76 22.15
CA ALA A 6 41.47 -3.23 21.29
C ALA A 6 40.19 -4.10 21.31
N LYS A 7 40.33 -5.43 21.53
CA LYS A 7 39.22 -6.37 21.54
C LYS A 7 38.36 -6.28 22.81
N ASP A 8 38.97 -6.00 23.96
CA ASP A 8 38.22 -5.84 25.22
C ASP A 8 37.42 -4.54 25.30
N LYS A 9 37.92 -3.45 24.70
CA LYS A 9 37.23 -2.16 24.69
C LYS A 9 35.97 -2.15 23.82
N GLN A 10 35.91 -3.00 22.78
CA GLN A 10 34.68 -3.19 22.00
C GLN A 10 33.65 -4.11 22.68
N ARG A 11 34.09 -5.06 23.52
CA ARG A 11 33.18 -5.94 24.28
C ARG A 11 32.44 -5.24 25.41
N SER A 12 33.05 -4.24 26.06
CA SER A 12 32.37 -3.46 27.12
C SER A 12 31.27 -2.54 26.56
N SER A 13 31.56 -1.80 25.49
CA SER A 13 30.61 -0.90 24.80
C SER A 13 29.34 -1.61 24.32
N SER A 14 29.46 -2.86 23.87
CA SER A 14 28.31 -3.64 23.40
C SER A 14 27.43 -4.18 24.54
N LYS A 15 27.97 -4.32 25.77
CA LYS A 15 27.24 -4.79 26.94
C LYS A 15 26.40 -3.68 27.57
N ASP A 16 26.92 -2.46 27.60
CA ASP A 16 26.20 -1.27 28.09
C ASP A 16 25.02 -0.89 27.20
N LYS A 17 25.19 -0.93 25.87
CA LYS A 17 24.08 -0.72 24.91
C LYS A 17 22.94 -1.74 25.07
N LYS A 18 23.26 -2.99 25.46
CA LYS A 18 22.25 -4.04 25.67
C LYS A 18 21.48 -3.81 26.98
N LYS A 19 22.14 -3.30 28.01
CA LYS A 19 21.53 -2.95 29.30
C LYS A 19 20.58 -1.75 29.16
N GLU A 20 20.99 -0.73 28.41
CA GLU A 20 20.17 0.46 28.15
C GLU A 20 18.90 0.13 27.33
N LYS A 21 19.02 -0.75 26.32
CA LYS A 21 17.84 -1.24 25.57
C LYS A 21 16.86 -2.01 26.46
N LYS A 22 17.35 -2.79 27.42
CA LYS A 22 16.51 -3.56 28.35
C LYS A 22 15.76 -2.63 29.31
N GLU A 23 16.43 -1.62 29.86
CA GLU A 23 15.79 -0.63 30.74
C GLU A 23 14.73 0.21 30.02
N LYS A 24 14.96 0.59 28.76
CA LYS A 24 13.95 1.29 27.94
C LYS A 24 12.72 0.42 27.69
N LYS A 25 12.90 -0.89 27.47
CA LYS A 25 11.79 -1.85 27.31
C LYS A 25 11.00 -2.02 28.61
N ASP A 26 11.69 -2.20 29.73
CA ASP A 26 11.05 -2.35 31.05
C ASP A 26 10.26 -1.09 31.47
N LYS A 27 10.75 0.11 31.14
CA LYS A 27 10.01 1.37 31.35
C LYS A 27 8.76 1.45 30.48
N LYS A 28 8.82 1.00 29.23
CA LYS A 28 7.66 0.98 28.32
C LYS A 28 6.59 0.00 28.82
N ASP A 29 6.99 -1.20 29.22
CA ASP A 29 6.08 -2.23 29.74
C ASP A 29 5.40 -1.80 31.05
N LYS A 30 6.13 -1.08 31.94
CA LYS A 30 5.53 -0.50 33.15
C LYS A 30 4.50 0.58 32.83
N LYS A 31 4.78 1.47 31.87
CA LYS A 31 3.85 2.53 31.46
C LYS A 31 2.57 1.95 30.85
N GLU A 32 2.71 0.91 30.02
CA GLU A 32 1.57 0.22 29.41
C GLU A 32 0.69 -0.50 30.44
N LYS A 33 1.30 -1.17 31.43
CA LYS A 33 0.57 -1.78 32.56
C LYS A 33 -0.19 -0.73 33.38
N HIS A 34 0.38 0.45 33.61
CA HIS A 34 -0.29 1.52 34.35
C HIS A 34 -1.52 2.04 33.61
N ILE A 35 -1.38 2.31 32.30
CA ILE A 35 -2.49 2.75 31.44
C ILE A 35 -3.62 1.69 31.42
N LYS A 36 -3.27 0.40 31.37
CA LYS A 36 -4.25 -0.69 31.37
C LYS A 36 -5.01 -0.78 32.69
N LYS A 37 -4.32 -0.56 33.83
CA LYS A 37 -4.95 -0.48 35.16
C LYS A 37 -5.89 0.72 35.29
N GLU A 38 -5.46 1.90 34.86
CA GLU A 38 -6.31 3.11 34.87
C GLU A 38 -7.55 2.95 33.99
N LYS A 39 -7.41 2.39 32.79
CA LYS A 39 -8.56 2.08 31.92
C LYS A 39 -9.53 1.12 32.61
N LYS A 40 -9.03 0.07 33.29
CA LYS A 40 -9.88 -0.89 34.01
C LYS A 40 -10.61 -0.23 35.20
N GLN A 41 -9.92 0.59 35.98
CA GLN A 41 -10.51 1.34 37.09
C GLN A 41 -11.56 2.35 36.62
N LYS A 42 -11.31 3.10 35.53
CA LYS A 42 -12.30 3.98 34.91
C LYS A 42 -13.54 3.21 34.45
N ASN A 43 -13.35 2.03 33.84
CA ASN A 43 -14.46 1.20 33.38
C ASN A 43 -15.30 0.62 34.54
N GLU A 44 -14.64 0.24 35.66
CA GLU A 44 -15.33 -0.20 36.88
C GLU A 44 -16.08 0.95 37.57
N MET A 45 -15.52 2.16 37.59
CA MET A 45 -16.22 3.36 38.08
C MET A 45 -17.42 3.73 37.23
N ILE A 46 -17.36 3.55 35.91
CA ILE A 46 -18.52 3.75 35.00
C ILE A 46 -19.63 2.73 35.31
N LYS A 47 -19.27 1.46 35.59
CA LYS A 47 -20.22 0.39 35.92
C LYS A 47 -20.88 0.55 37.29
N LYS A 48 -20.21 1.19 38.26
CA LYS A 48 -20.70 1.36 39.65
C LYS A 48 -21.48 2.65 39.91
N LYS A 49 -21.71 3.51 38.90
CA LYS A 49 -22.58 4.67 39.08
C LYS A 49 -23.99 4.18 39.42
N PRO A 50 -24.62 4.65 40.51
CA PRO A 50 -26.02 4.33 40.78
C PRO A 50 -26.83 4.72 39.54
N LYS A 51 -27.72 3.83 39.09
CA LYS A 51 -28.65 4.13 38.00
C LYS A 51 -29.46 5.35 38.44
N LYS A 52 -29.04 6.55 38.02
CA LYS A 52 -29.83 7.77 38.20
C LYS A 52 -31.24 7.45 37.71
N ASN A 53 -32.26 7.96 38.40
CA ASN A 53 -33.64 7.84 37.96
C ASN A 53 -33.67 8.17 36.46
N GLN A 54 -33.99 7.19 35.60
CA GLN A 54 -33.90 7.36 34.14
C GLN A 54 -35.04 8.24 33.63
N TRP A 55 -36.00 8.56 34.50
CA TRP A 55 -37.10 9.46 34.21
C TRP A 55 -36.59 10.82 33.73
N GLY A 56 -37.10 11.27 32.58
CA GLY A 56 -36.78 12.57 32.01
C GLY A 56 -35.35 12.71 31.47
N LYS A 57 -34.61 11.61 31.27
CA LYS A 57 -33.20 11.65 30.79
C LYS A 57 -33.02 12.42 29.49
N TYR A 58 -33.99 12.36 28.58
CA TYR A 58 -33.97 13.05 27.29
C TYR A 58 -34.97 14.21 27.23
N GLY A 59 -35.50 14.63 28.38
CA GLY A 59 -36.69 15.48 28.49
C GLY A 59 -37.94 14.67 28.82
N THR A 60 -39.04 15.36 29.03
CA THR A 60 -40.37 14.76 29.24
C THR A 60 -41.32 15.25 28.16
N ILE A 61 -42.11 14.35 27.60
CA ILE A 61 -43.14 14.65 26.62
C ILE A 61 -44.53 14.33 27.17
N SER A 62 -45.52 14.96 26.57
CA SER A 62 -46.95 14.80 26.85
C SER A 62 -47.72 14.46 25.58
N ASN A 63 -48.99 14.09 25.70
CA ASN A 63 -49.86 13.82 24.55
C ASN A 63 -49.98 15.01 23.58
N THR A 64 -49.77 16.24 24.05
CA THR A 64 -49.80 17.46 23.22
C THR A 64 -48.63 17.53 22.24
N ASP A 65 -47.53 16.85 22.54
CA ASP A 65 -46.29 16.86 21.73
C ASP A 65 -46.35 15.89 20.53
N MET A 66 -47.50 15.27 20.26
CA MET A 66 -47.69 14.28 19.19
C MET A 66 -47.19 14.77 17.82
N TYR A 67 -47.42 16.03 17.50
CA TYR A 67 -46.97 16.59 16.22
C TYR A 67 -45.47 16.90 16.19
N LEU A 68 -44.89 17.33 17.31
CA LEU A 68 -43.46 17.64 17.41
C LEU A 68 -42.59 16.37 17.37
N LYS A 69 -43.11 15.27 17.94
CA LYS A 69 -42.44 13.97 18.00
C LYS A 69 -42.95 12.96 16.98
N ARG A 70 -43.66 13.44 15.96
CA ARG A 70 -44.30 12.58 14.98
C ARG A 70 -43.29 11.69 14.25
N GLU A 71 -42.18 12.27 13.79
CA GLU A 71 -41.17 11.51 13.04
C GLU A 71 -40.56 10.39 13.88
N GLU A 72 -40.19 10.68 15.13
CA GLU A 72 -39.65 9.67 16.04
C GLU A 72 -40.67 8.61 16.43
N PHE A 73 -41.94 9.00 16.60
CA PHE A 73 -43.05 8.11 16.89
C PHE A 73 -43.33 7.14 15.74
N LEU A 74 -43.39 7.62 14.49
CA LEU A 74 -43.63 6.78 13.32
C LEU A 74 -42.48 5.76 13.12
N MET A 75 -41.24 6.19 13.34
CA MET A 75 -40.07 5.31 13.32
C MET A 75 -40.18 4.21 14.38
N TRP A 76 -40.55 4.58 15.61
CA TRP A 76 -40.75 3.61 16.70
C TRP A 76 -41.88 2.62 16.39
N LEU A 77 -42.98 3.09 15.84
CA LEU A 77 -44.12 2.26 15.47
C LEU A 77 -43.75 1.26 14.36
N SER A 78 -42.97 1.70 13.37
CA SER A 78 -42.46 0.82 12.31
C SER A 78 -41.45 -0.21 12.84
N ASP A 79 -40.45 0.22 13.61
CA ASP A 79 -39.34 -0.66 14.02
C ASP A 79 -39.68 -1.59 15.21
N VAL A 80 -40.44 -1.09 16.18
CA VAL A 80 -40.70 -1.83 17.43
C VAL A 80 -42.03 -2.56 17.37
N LYS A 81 -43.08 -1.88 16.88
CA LYS A 81 -44.40 -2.49 16.75
C LYS A 81 -44.59 -3.22 15.43
N MET A 82 -43.70 -3.04 14.44
CA MET A 82 -43.80 -3.66 13.12
C MET A 82 -45.16 -3.40 12.44
N LEU A 83 -45.76 -2.24 12.73
CA LEU A 83 -47.05 -1.84 12.19
C LEU A 83 -46.85 -1.00 10.93
N ASN A 84 -47.73 -1.19 9.96
CA ASN A 84 -47.77 -0.32 8.79
C ASN A 84 -48.39 1.02 9.20
N VAL A 85 -47.59 2.09 9.11
CA VAL A 85 -47.98 3.45 9.50
C VAL A 85 -49.24 3.92 8.76
N GLU A 86 -49.43 3.50 7.52
CA GLU A 86 -50.56 3.91 6.68
C GLU A 86 -51.88 3.20 7.01
N ALA A 87 -51.83 2.10 7.76
CA ALA A 87 -53.01 1.27 8.06
C ALA A 87 -53.69 1.62 9.39
N ASN A 88 -53.09 2.47 10.22
CA ASN A 88 -53.59 2.75 11.56
C ASN A 88 -54.74 3.76 11.55
N THR A 89 -55.76 3.50 12.36
CA THR A 89 -56.81 4.48 12.61
C THR A 89 -56.32 5.59 13.56
N PRO A 90 -56.85 6.82 13.49
CA PRO A 90 -56.44 7.91 14.39
C PRO A 90 -56.60 7.60 15.88
N GLN A 91 -57.53 6.71 16.24
CA GLN A 91 -57.74 6.28 17.62
C GLN A 91 -56.64 5.33 18.11
N GLU A 92 -56.18 4.43 17.24
CA GLU A 92 -55.07 3.52 17.55
C GLU A 92 -53.76 4.29 17.64
N GLU A 93 -53.52 5.25 16.74
CA GLU A 93 -52.35 6.12 16.81
C GLU A 93 -52.24 6.82 18.17
N LYS A 94 -53.35 7.32 18.71
CA LYS A 94 -53.36 7.97 20.03
C LYS A 94 -52.98 7.01 21.16
N LYS A 95 -53.47 5.77 21.13
CA LYS A 95 -53.12 4.73 22.12
C LYS A 95 -51.64 4.38 22.06
N TYR A 96 -51.10 4.21 20.85
CA TYR A 96 -49.68 3.95 20.67
C TYR A 96 -48.82 5.15 21.06
N PHE A 97 -49.32 6.38 20.86
CA PHE A 97 -48.62 7.57 21.30
C PHE A 97 -48.54 7.67 22.82
N GLU A 98 -49.59 7.27 23.56
CA GLU A 98 -49.54 7.18 25.02
C GLU A 98 -48.45 6.21 25.51
N GLU A 99 -48.35 5.02 24.89
CA GLU A 99 -47.26 4.07 25.19
C GLU A 99 -45.88 4.65 24.82
N TYR A 100 -45.77 5.35 23.70
CA TYR A 100 -44.55 6.05 23.29
C TYR A 100 -44.14 7.11 24.32
N VAL A 101 -45.08 7.90 24.86
CA VAL A 101 -44.84 8.91 25.89
C VAL A 101 -44.28 8.27 27.17
N GLU A 102 -44.87 7.15 27.61
CA GLU A 102 -44.37 6.41 28.77
C GLU A 102 -42.95 5.90 28.56
N CYS A 103 -42.69 5.28 27.41
CA CYS A 103 -41.36 4.75 27.08
C CYS A 103 -40.30 5.85 26.92
N TYR A 104 -40.68 7.01 26.35
CA TYR A 104 -39.80 8.17 26.21
C TYR A 104 -39.42 8.71 27.58
N ASN A 105 -40.42 8.96 28.43
CA ASN A 105 -40.23 9.57 29.74
C ASN A 105 -39.46 8.65 30.67
N THR A 106 -39.69 7.35 30.62
CA THR A 106 -38.95 6.34 31.41
C THR A 106 -37.59 5.97 30.82
N ALA A 107 -37.28 6.47 29.62
CA ALA A 107 -36.10 6.14 28.83
C ALA A 107 -35.89 4.62 28.66
N THR A 108 -36.96 3.90 28.31
CA THR A 108 -36.99 2.43 28.16
C THR A 108 -36.93 1.95 26.71
N PHE A 109 -36.85 2.85 25.72
CA PHE A 109 -36.71 2.43 24.32
C PHE A 109 -35.42 1.62 24.08
N PRO A 110 -35.47 0.63 23.15
CA PRO A 110 -34.34 -0.25 22.87
C PRO A 110 -33.17 0.47 22.17
N SER A 111 -33.44 1.52 21.40
CA SER A 111 -32.41 2.31 20.70
C SER A 111 -32.54 3.80 21.01
N GLN A 112 -31.42 4.52 20.90
CA GLN A 112 -31.39 5.97 21.10
C GLN A 112 -32.07 6.76 19.97
N LYS A 113 -32.25 6.13 18.79
CA LYS A 113 -32.84 6.77 17.62
C LYS A 113 -34.29 7.25 17.84
N PHE A 114 -35.01 6.62 18.77
CA PHE A 114 -36.40 6.96 19.07
C PHE A 114 -36.58 8.19 19.96
N TYR A 115 -35.50 8.71 20.56
CA TYR A 115 -35.57 9.95 21.37
C TYR A 115 -35.30 11.21 20.52
N ASN A 116 -34.39 11.08 19.56
CA ASN A 116 -34.01 12.14 18.62
C ASN A 116 -33.56 11.49 17.32
N PHE A 117 -34.49 11.36 16.38
CA PHE A 117 -34.23 10.75 15.08
C PHE A 117 -33.25 11.57 14.26
N LYS A 118 -33.46 12.90 14.20
CA LYS A 118 -32.63 13.81 13.40
C LYS A 118 -31.15 13.74 13.78
N ALA A 119 -30.82 13.86 15.07
CA ALA A 119 -29.44 13.81 15.54
C ALA A 119 -28.80 12.43 15.32
N TRP A 120 -29.59 11.36 15.41
CA TRP A 120 -29.12 10.02 15.10
C TRP A 120 -28.82 9.87 13.60
N PHE A 121 -29.74 10.31 12.74
CA PHE A 121 -29.61 10.25 11.29
C PHE A 121 -28.42 11.06 10.78
N GLU A 122 -28.25 12.30 11.24
CA GLU A 122 -27.09 13.15 10.89
C GLU A 122 -25.77 12.48 11.27
N LYS A 123 -25.72 11.79 12.41
CA LYS A 123 -24.54 11.05 12.85
C LYS A 123 -24.28 9.81 12.00
N GLU A 124 -25.33 9.09 11.60
CA GLU A 124 -25.24 7.93 10.71
C GLU A 124 -24.69 8.37 9.34
N GLN A 125 -25.26 9.42 8.77
CA GLN A 125 -24.82 10.02 7.50
C GLN A 125 -23.38 10.53 7.54
N LEU A 126 -22.97 11.13 8.66
CA LEU A 126 -21.58 11.58 8.80
C LEU A 126 -20.61 10.40 8.87
N LYS A 127 -20.97 9.31 9.57
CA LYS A 127 -20.15 8.09 9.60
C LYS A 127 -20.01 7.46 8.22
N GLU A 128 -21.10 7.37 7.47
CA GLU A 128 -21.07 6.85 6.10
C GLU A 128 -20.14 7.68 5.22
N LYS A 129 -20.23 9.01 5.29
CA LYS A 129 -19.33 9.92 4.57
C LYS A 129 -17.86 9.75 4.97
N ILE A 130 -17.58 9.59 6.27
CA ILE A 130 -16.22 9.35 6.75
C ILE A 130 -15.69 8.01 6.23
N GLN A 131 -16.50 6.95 6.26
CA GLN A 131 -16.11 5.64 5.75
C GLN A 131 -15.88 5.66 4.24
N GLN A 132 -16.73 6.37 3.49
CA GLN A 132 -16.53 6.58 2.06
C GLN A 132 -15.25 7.35 1.78
N ALA A 133 -14.99 8.44 2.51
CA ALA A 133 -13.74 9.18 2.37
C ALA A 133 -12.51 8.34 2.72
N GLU A 134 -12.58 7.49 3.75
CA GLU A 134 -11.49 6.57 4.12
C GLU A 134 -11.24 5.52 3.04
N LEU A 135 -12.30 5.00 2.42
CA LEU A 135 -12.21 4.09 1.29
C LEU A 135 -11.60 4.79 0.07
N GLU A 136 -12.06 5.99 -0.28
CA GLU A 136 -11.50 6.80 -1.38
C GLU A 136 -10.02 7.10 -1.16
N MET A 137 -9.62 7.46 0.07
CA MET A 137 -8.21 7.66 0.42
C MET A 137 -7.38 6.38 0.25
N GLN A 138 -7.90 5.22 0.65
CA GLN A 138 -7.23 3.94 0.44
C GLN A 138 -7.05 3.63 -1.05
N THR A 139 -8.08 3.88 -1.88
CA THR A 139 -7.98 3.65 -3.33
C THR A 139 -6.95 4.56 -4.01
N PHE A 140 -6.76 5.78 -3.51
CA PHE A 140 -5.77 6.72 -4.05
C PHE A 140 -4.33 6.31 -3.72
N ASP A 141 -4.10 5.75 -2.52
CA ASP A 141 -2.78 5.23 -2.16
C ASP A 141 -2.39 4.01 -3.02
N ASP A 142 -3.34 3.14 -3.34
CA ASP A 142 -3.13 1.99 -4.25
C ASP A 142 -2.77 2.44 -5.68
N GLU A 143 -3.41 3.50 -6.20
CA GLU A 143 -3.10 4.04 -7.53
C GLU A 143 -1.68 4.63 -7.59
N LYS A 144 -1.27 5.34 -6.54
CA LYS A 144 0.06 5.94 -6.45
C LYS A 144 1.16 4.89 -6.38
N GLU A 145 0.92 3.77 -5.70
CA GLU A 145 1.85 2.63 -5.66
C GLU A 145 2.00 2.00 -7.05
N LYS A 146 0.89 1.78 -7.76
CA LYS A 146 0.89 1.29 -9.15
C LYS A 146 1.65 2.23 -10.11
N GLN A 147 1.48 3.54 -9.98
CA GLN A 147 2.21 4.52 -10.78
C GLN A 147 3.73 4.46 -10.53
N LYS A 148 4.14 4.25 -9.28
CA LYS A 148 5.55 4.12 -8.91
C LYS A 148 6.16 2.83 -9.48
N GLU A 149 5.47 1.70 -9.36
CA GLU A 149 5.90 0.44 -9.98
C GLU A 149 6.09 0.58 -11.49
N TYR A 150 5.15 1.26 -12.17
CA TYR A 150 5.24 1.50 -13.60
C TYR A 150 6.45 2.38 -13.98
N GLN A 151 6.76 3.40 -13.17
CA GLN A 151 7.96 4.22 -13.37
C GLN A 151 9.24 3.40 -13.19
N GLU A 152 9.30 2.58 -12.13
CA GLU A 152 10.44 1.70 -11.88
C GLU A 152 10.64 0.68 -13.02
N GLN A 153 9.56 0.13 -13.57
CA GLN A 153 9.61 -0.75 -14.75
C GLN A 153 10.14 -0.03 -15.99
N LYS A 154 9.67 1.19 -16.26
CA LYS A 154 10.17 2.01 -17.36
C LYS A 154 11.66 2.31 -17.22
N GLU A 155 12.10 2.67 -16.02
CA GLU A 155 13.52 2.91 -15.73
C GLU A 155 14.36 1.65 -15.91
N LEU A 156 13.86 0.49 -15.47
CA LEU A 156 14.53 -0.79 -15.64
C LEU A 156 14.69 -1.16 -17.11
N ILE A 157 13.63 -1.03 -17.92
CA ILE A 157 13.67 -1.28 -19.37
C ILE A 157 14.67 -0.35 -20.03
N LYS A 158 14.65 0.95 -19.69
CA LYS A 158 15.60 1.94 -20.23
C LYS A 158 17.05 1.58 -19.87
N LYS A 159 17.29 1.15 -18.64
CA LYS A 159 18.61 0.74 -18.16
C LYS A 159 19.10 -0.53 -18.88
N GLN A 160 18.24 -1.52 -19.08
CA GLN A 160 18.57 -2.73 -19.83
C GLN A 160 18.89 -2.41 -21.30
N LYS A 161 18.10 -1.54 -21.94
CA LYS A 161 18.34 -1.08 -23.32
C LYS A 161 19.71 -0.41 -23.43
N LEU A 162 20.01 0.51 -22.51
CA LEU A 162 21.30 1.20 -22.46
C LEU A 162 22.46 0.21 -22.23
N GLN A 163 22.30 -0.76 -21.33
CA GLN A 163 23.32 -1.78 -21.08
C GLN A 163 23.59 -2.63 -22.32
N ARG A 164 22.55 -3.03 -23.06
CA ARG A 164 22.69 -3.77 -24.31
C ARG A 164 23.43 -2.94 -25.37
N GLU A 165 23.13 -1.65 -25.47
CA GLU A 165 23.82 -0.74 -26.40
C GLU A 165 25.31 -0.57 -26.04
N TYR A 166 25.65 -0.46 -24.76
CA TYR A 166 27.05 -0.45 -24.30
C TYR A 166 27.78 -1.76 -24.61
N GLN A 167 27.13 -2.91 -24.40
CA GLN A 167 27.71 -4.21 -24.75
C GLN A 167 28.01 -4.31 -26.23
N HIS A 168 27.05 -3.91 -27.07
CA HIS A 168 27.22 -3.84 -28.51
C HIS A 168 28.40 -2.94 -28.88
N LEU A 169 28.45 -1.70 -28.39
CA LEU A 169 29.57 -0.79 -28.67
C LEU A 169 30.94 -1.38 -28.27
N HIS A 170 31.01 -2.07 -27.13
CA HIS A 170 32.22 -2.73 -26.67
C HIS A 170 32.65 -3.89 -27.58
N GLU A 171 31.70 -4.71 -28.03
CA GLU A 171 31.94 -5.78 -29.00
C GLU A 171 32.45 -5.22 -30.34
N PHE A 172 31.85 -4.14 -30.85
CA PHE A 172 32.31 -3.47 -32.08
C PHE A 172 33.74 -2.92 -31.96
N GLN A 173 34.12 -2.39 -30.80
CA GLN A 173 35.49 -1.93 -30.56
C GLN A 173 36.50 -3.08 -30.63
N ASN A 174 36.16 -4.25 -30.08
CA ASN A 174 37.00 -5.45 -30.16
C ASN A 174 37.09 -5.97 -31.60
N ILE A 175 35.98 -5.99 -32.35
CA ILE A 175 35.94 -6.38 -33.77
C ILE A 175 36.84 -5.46 -34.62
N ALA A 176 36.79 -4.15 -34.39
CA ALA A 176 37.64 -3.21 -35.13
C ALA A 176 39.14 -3.46 -34.86
N GLN A 177 39.52 -3.75 -33.62
CA GLN A 177 40.90 -4.09 -33.27
C GLN A 177 41.34 -5.42 -33.90
N ASP A 178 40.47 -6.42 -33.90
CA ASP A 178 40.77 -7.73 -34.48
C ASP A 178 40.87 -7.66 -36.02
N MET A 179 40.04 -6.85 -36.68
CA MET A 179 40.15 -6.60 -38.12
C MET A 179 41.49 -5.96 -38.50
N GLN A 180 42.00 -5.02 -37.70
CA GLN A 180 43.32 -4.41 -37.93
C GLN A 180 44.45 -5.44 -37.78
N LYS A 181 44.40 -6.28 -36.74
CA LYS A 181 45.38 -7.37 -36.56
C LYS A 181 45.35 -8.36 -37.72
N GLN A 182 44.17 -8.73 -38.20
CA GLN A 182 44.04 -9.62 -39.34
C GLN A 182 44.61 -9.02 -40.62
N LYS A 183 44.36 -7.73 -40.87
CA LYS A 183 44.96 -7.02 -42.00
C LYS A 183 46.49 -7.03 -41.93
N GLN A 184 47.06 -6.76 -40.76
CA GLN A 184 48.51 -6.85 -40.54
C GLN A 184 49.06 -8.25 -40.84
N ILE A 185 48.39 -9.31 -40.39
CA ILE A 185 48.79 -10.69 -40.69
C ILE A 185 48.68 -10.99 -42.19
N GLN A 186 47.63 -10.53 -42.87
CA GLN A 186 47.49 -10.68 -44.33
C GLN A 186 48.60 -9.96 -45.10
N ASP A 187 48.97 -8.74 -44.70
CA ASP A 187 50.04 -7.97 -45.32
C ASP A 187 51.39 -8.69 -45.14
N LEU A 188 51.65 -9.27 -43.96
CA LEU A 188 52.84 -10.10 -43.71
C LEU A 188 52.86 -11.35 -44.60
N VAL A 189 51.74 -12.06 -44.74
CA VAL A 189 51.64 -13.23 -45.63
C VAL A 189 51.96 -12.84 -47.07
N ARG A 190 51.39 -11.75 -47.59
CA ARG A 190 51.67 -11.25 -48.94
C ARG A 190 53.15 -10.92 -49.14
N HIS A 191 53.74 -10.23 -48.16
CA HIS A 191 55.14 -9.85 -48.18
C HIS A 191 56.08 -11.08 -48.23
N TYR A 192 55.90 -12.05 -47.33
CA TYR A 192 56.74 -13.25 -47.30
C TYR A 192 56.55 -14.15 -48.52
N ASN A 193 55.33 -14.21 -49.06
CA ASN A 193 55.06 -14.93 -50.30
C ASN A 193 55.75 -14.24 -51.50
N SER A 194 55.77 -12.91 -51.53
CA SER A 194 56.48 -12.14 -52.57
C SER A 194 58.00 -12.29 -52.51
N ILE A 195 58.56 -12.56 -51.32
CA ILE A 195 60.00 -12.80 -51.11
C ILE A 195 60.39 -14.26 -51.40
N GLY A 196 59.40 -15.15 -51.63
CA GLY A 196 59.62 -16.58 -51.90
C GLY A 196 59.82 -17.44 -50.64
N ASN A 197 59.62 -16.88 -49.45
CA ASN A 197 59.69 -17.62 -48.18
C ASN A 197 58.30 -18.15 -47.79
N HIS A 198 57.91 -19.24 -48.44
CA HIS A 198 56.60 -19.84 -48.33
C HIS A 198 56.35 -20.52 -46.97
N GLU A 199 57.38 -21.02 -46.30
CA GLU A 199 57.24 -21.67 -44.99
C GLU A 199 56.80 -20.69 -43.89
N VAL A 200 57.37 -19.49 -43.90
CA VAL A 200 57.01 -18.41 -42.95
C VAL A 200 55.62 -17.87 -43.28
N ALA A 201 55.29 -17.72 -44.56
CA ALA A 201 53.94 -17.31 -44.99
C ALA A 201 52.86 -18.30 -44.52
N LEU A 202 53.10 -19.62 -44.62
CA LEU A 202 52.17 -20.65 -44.14
C LEU A 202 51.96 -20.60 -42.62
N ARG A 203 52.96 -20.19 -41.83
CA ARG A 203 52.82 -20.02 -40.37
C ARG A 203 51.89 -18.87 -40.02
N TYR A 204 52.08 -17.71 -40.66
CA TYR A 204 51.17 -16.56 -40.48
C TYR A 204 49.77 -16.85 -41.02
N TYR A 205 49.66 -17.60 -42.13
CA TYR A 205 48.38 -18.02 -42.68
C TYR A 205 47.60 -18.92 -41.71
N LYS A 206 48.26 -19.85 -41.01
CA LYS A 206 47.63 -20.68 -39.97
C LYS A 206 47.14 -19.89 -38.75
N GLN A 207 47.69 -18.69 -38.51
CA GLN A 207 47.26 -17.78 -37.44
C GLN A 207 46.08 -16.90 -37.85
N LEU A 208 45.67 -16.93 -39.12
CA LEU A 208 44.49 -16.21 -39.59
C LEU A 208 43.22 -16.89 -39.05
N ASN A 209 42.42 -16.20 -38.24
CA ASN A 209 41.16 -16.74 -37.74
C ASN A 209 40.11 -16.76 -38.89
N PRO A 210 39.50 -17.92 -39.22
CA PRO A 210 38.54 -18.04 -40.33
C PRO A 210 37.17 -17.39 -40.08
N ILE A 211 36.90 -16.86 -38.88
CA ILE A 211 35.56 -16.37 -38.46
C ILE A 211 35.35 -14.87 -38.77
N HIS A 212 36.39 -14.12 -39.16
CA HIS A 212 36.26 -12.68 -39.48
C HIS A 212 36.62 -12.31 -40.93
N THR A 213 36.84 -13.28 -41.83
CA THR A 213 36.59 -13.01 -43.25
C THR A 213 35.10 -12.81 -43.39
N ILE A 214 34.69 -11.55 -43.50
CA ILE A 214 33.31 -11.14 -43.75
C ILE A 214 32.90 -11.77 -45.08
N ASP A 215 32.28 -12.94 -45.04
CA ASP A 215 31.30 -13.33 -46.05
C ASP A 215 30.11 -12.38 -45.86
N ALA A 216 30.10 -11.31 -46.63
CA ALA A 216 28.97 -10.41 -46.76
C ALA A 216 27.85 -11.13 -47.54
N PRO A 217 26.96 -11.86 -46.84
CA PRO A 217 25.53 -11.54 -46.99
C PRO A 217 24.69 -11.70 -45.69
N GLN A 218 25.29 -11.99 -44.53
CA GLN A 218 24.50 -12.36 -43.34
C GLN A 218 23.99 -11.17 -42.49
N MET A 219 24.36 -9.92 -42.81
CA MET A 219 23.78 -8.75 -42.11
C MET A 219 22.34 -8.41 -42.54
N GLN A 220 21.76 -9.11 -43.53
CA GLN A 220 20.39 -8.89 -44.01
C GLN A 220 19.33 -9.88 -43.48
N GLN A 221 19.67 -10.77 -42.54
CA GLN A 221 18.70 -11.75 -42.00
C GLN A 221 18.38 -11.56 -40.51
N GLN A 222 18.55 -10.36 -39.96
CA GLN A 222 17.82 -10.02 -38.74
C GLN A 222 16.39 -9.71 -39.17
N PRO A 223 15.36 -10.47 -38.73
CA PRO A 223 13.97 -10.08 -38.98
C PRO A 223 13.79 -8.65 -38.48
N PRO A 224 12.99 -7.81 -39.17
CA PRO A 224 12.71 -6.47 -38.69
C PRO A 224 12.23 -6.58 -37.25
N MET A 225 12.86 -5.81 -36.36
CA MET A 225 12.43 -5.67 -34.97
C MET A 225 10.92 -5.47 -34.98
N GLU A 226 10.19 -6.48 -34.51
CA GLU A 226 8.74 -6.42 -34.36
C GLU A 226 8.50 -5.30 -33.35
N TYR A 227 8.08 -4.14 -33.87
CA TYR A 227 7.64 -3.05 -33.03
C TYR A 227 6.33 -3.51 -32.42
N ASP A 228 6.40 -4.00 -31.18
CA ASP A 228 5.22 -4.14 -30.33
C ASP A 228 4.63 -2.75 -30.13
N TYR A 229 3.72 -2.37 -31.02
CA TYR A 229 2.77 -1.29 -30.81
C TYR A 229 1.75 -1.77 -29.77
N GLU A 230 2.16 -1.86 -28.51
CA GLU A 230 1.21 -1.98 -27.41
C GLU A 230 0.60 -0.60 -27.11
N TYR A 231 -0.47 -0.32 -27.87
CA TYR A 231 -1.65 0.46 -27.52
C TYR A 231 -1.48 1.59 -26.49
N ASP A 232 -1.21 2.80 -26.99
CA ASP A 232 -1.81 4.00 -26.43
C ASP A 232 -3.31 4.00 -26.77
N ASN A 233 -4.12 3.33 -25.95
CA ASN A 233 -5.53 3.67 -25.78
C ASN A 233 -5.90 3.41 -24.32
N PHE A 234 -5.80 4.43 -23.49
CA PHE A 234 -6.78 4.79 -22.46
C PHE A 234 -6.56 6.24 -22.05
#